data_AF-A0A818EAL0-F1
#
_entry.id   AF-A0A818EAL0-F1
#
_cell.length_a   1.000
_cell.length_b   1.000
_cell.length_c   1.000
_cell.angle_alpha   90.00
_cell.angle_beta   90.00
_cell.angle_gamma   90.00
#
_symmetry.space_group_name_H-M   'P 1'
#
loop_
_entity.id
_entity.type
_entity.pdbx_description
1 polymer ?
#
loop_
_entity_poly.entity_id
_entity_poly.type
_entity_poly.pdbx_seq_one_letter_code
_entity_poly.pdbx_strand_id
1 'polypeptide(L)'
;MGAWIITGGMNTGIMKLVGDIVPTNPNNSRPTHIIGIATWGCVSNCDQLLVDGSNVGYVKSHSTERGQAPLEPNHTEFIFINDGTRREYGGEIKFRANLERAIAEDFFAPQS
;
A
#
# COMPACT_ATOMS: atom_id res chain seq x y z
N MET A 1 -17.90 2.20 13.78
CA MET A 1 -16.55 1.60 13.86
C MET A 1 -15.73 2.14 12.70
N GLY A 2 -14.42 2.35 12.88
CA GLY A 2 -13.55 2.71 11.76
C GLY A 2 -13.24 1.47 10.93
N ALA A 3 -13.13 1.62 9.61
CA ALA A 3 -12.71 0.55 8.71
C ALA A 3 -11.30 0.84 8.19
N TRP A 4 -10.58 -0.21 7.82
CA TRP A 4 -9.31 -0.12 7.10
C TRP A 4 -9.52 -0.50 5.65
N ILE A 5 -8.81 0.17 4.75
CA ILE A 5 -8.79 -0.14 3.32
C ILE A 5 -7.40 -0.66 2.98
N ILE A 6 -7.30 -1.89 2.47
CA ILE A 6 -6.04 -2.49 2.05
C ILE A 6 -5.99 -2.48 0.52
N THR A 7 -4.89 -1.99 -0.06
CA THR A 7 -4.69 -1.95 -1.51
C THR A 7 -3.26 -2.37 -1.92
N GLY A 8 -2.96 -2.38 -3.22
CA GLY A 8 -1.59 -2.57 -3.73
C GLY A 8 -0.64 -1.38 -3.54
N GLY A 9 -1.12 -0.23 -3.02
CA GLY A 9 -0.31 0.95 -2.64
C GLY A 9 0.33 1.76 -3.78
N MET A 10 0.37 1.23 -5.00
CA MET A 10 0.97 1.92 -6.14
C MET A 10 -0.01 2.89 -6.79
N ASN A 11 0.48 4.03 -7.29
CA ASN A 11 -0.30 5.05 -7.96
C ASN A 11 -0.65 4.66 -9.40
N THR A 12 -1.38 3.56 -9.56
CA THR A 12 -1.88 3.06 -10.84
C THR A 12 -3.21 2.36 -10.66
N GLY A 13 -4.03 2.34 -11.72
CA GLY A 13 -5.31 1.64 -11.73
C GLY A 13 -6.23 2.00 -10.55
N ILE A 14 -6.81 0.97 -9.92
CA ILE A 14 -7.78 1.10 -8.84
C ILE A 14 -7.18 1.75 -7.59
N MET A 15 -5.91 1.48 -7.28
CA MET A 15 -5.26 2.02 -6.09
C MET A 15 -5.18 3.54 -6.13
N LYS A 16 -4.95 4.13 -7.31
CA LYS A 16 -5.02 5.59 -7.51
C LYS A 16 -6.44 6.11 -7.23
N LEU A 17 -7.46 5.46 -7.76
CA LEU A 17 -8.85 5.87 -7.54
C LEU A 17 -9.23 5.82 -6.06
N VAL A 18 -8.76 4.80 -5.33
CA VAL A 18 -8.95 4.71 -3.87
C VAL A 18 -8.33 5.93 -3.17
N GLY A 19 -7.08 6.25 -3.50
CA GLY A 19 -6.38 7.41 -2.94
C GLY A 19 -7.05 8.74 -3.28
N ASP A 20 -7.57 8.89 -4.50
CA ASP A 20 -8.26 10.11 -4.92
C ASP A 20 -9.63 10.28 -4.24
N ILE A 21 -10.36 9.19 -4.00
CA ILE A 21 -11.77 9.24 -3.56
C ILE A 21 -11.89 9.22 -2.03
N VAL A 22 -11.19 8.32 -1.33
CA VAL A 22 -11.40 8.08 0.11
C VAL A 22 -11.22 9.35 0.96
N PRO A 23 -10.19 10.19 0.75
CA PRO A 23 -10.00 11.42 1.52
C PRO A 23 -11.10 12.46 1.26
N THR A 24 -11.80 12.38 0.13
CA THR A 24 -12.83 13.37 -0.26
C THR A 24 -14.20 13.06 0.32
N ASN A 25 -14.36 11.94 1.03
CA ASN A 25 -15.65 11.54 1.60
C ASN A 25 -16.10 12.54 2.70
N PRO A 26 -17.15 13.34 2.45
CA PRO A 26 -17.59 14.38 3.40
C PRO A 26 -18.22 13.79 4.67
N ASN A 27 -18.64 12.52 4.62
CA ASN A 27 -19.24 11.82 5.74
C ASN A 27 -18.20 11.12 6.64
N ASN A 28 -16.91 11.32 6.36
CA ASN A 28 -15.84 10.67 7.10
C ASN A 28 -15.56 11.41 8.41
N SER A 29 -16.29 11.06 9.47
CA SER A 29 -16.11 11.64 10.81
C SER A 29 -14.76 11.30 11.47
N ARG A 30 -14.00 10.34 10.91
CA ARG A 30 -12.65 9.94 11.34
C ARG A 30 -11.79 9.62 10.12
N PRO A 31 -10.46 9.86 10.15
CA PRO A 31 -9.59 9.44 9.05
C PRO A 31 -9.71 7.94 8.78
N THR A 32 -9.89 7.56 7.53
CA THR A 32 -9.83 6.16 7.10
C THR A 32 -8.38 5.78 6.89
N HIS A 33 -7.93 4.68 7.51
CA HIS A 33 -6.60 4.14 7.26
C HIS A 33 -6.59 3.41 5.92
N ILE A 34 -5.73 3.85 5.01
CA ILE A 34 -5.51 3.24 3.70
C ILE A 34 -4.10 2.68 3.67
N ILE A 35 -4.00 1.35 3.77
CA ILE A 35 -2.75 0.60 3.89
C ILE A 35 -2.38 0.07 2.51
N GLY A 36 -1.22 0.50 2.01
CA GLY A 36 -0.68 0.06 0.72
C GLY A 36 0.31 -1.06 0.88
N ILE A 37 0.03 -2.25 0.34
CA ILE A 37 0.97 -3.37 0.32
C ILE A 37 1.59 -3.46 -1.07
N ALA A 38 2.87 -3.12 -1.20
CA ALA A 38 3.55 -3.03 -2.48
C ALA A 38 4.77 -3.94 -2.56
N THR A 39 4.99 -4.59 -3.72
CA THR A 39 6.26 -5.27 -4.00
C THR A 39 7.38 -4.25 -4.15
N TRP A 40 8.41 -4.36 -3.32
CA TRP A 40 9.54 -3.42 -3.22
C TRP A 40 10.26 -3.21 -4.56
N GLY A 41 10.49 -4.30 -5.30
CA GLY A 41 11.15 -4.28 -6.61
C GLY A 41 10.40 -3.50 -7.69
N CYS A 42 9.13 -3.15 -7.45
CA CYS A 42 8.28 -2.40 -8.38
C CYS A 42 8.07 -0.95 -7.94
N VAL A 43 8.53 -0.54 -6.75
CA VAL A 43 8.41 0.85 -6.30
C VAL A 43 9.45 1.69 -7.04
N SER A 44 9.00 2.69 -7.81
CA SER A 44 9.93 3.64 -8.43
C SER A 44 10.60 4.51 -7.37
N ASN A 45 11.87 4.88 -7.54
CA ASN A 45 12.64 5.66 -6.57
C ASN A 45 12.73 5.02 -5.17
N CYS A 46 12.67 3.68 -5.07
CA CYS A 46 12.72 2.98 -3.79
C CYS A 46 14.06 3.16 -3.06
N ASP A 47 15.12 3.50 -3.77
CA ASP A 47 16.41 3.91 -3.23
C ASP A 47 16.32 5.13 -2.31
N GLN A 48 15.40 6.07 -2.56
CA GLN A 48 15.18 7.22 -1.68
C GLN A 48 14.72 6.80 -0.28
N LEU A 49 14.03 5.66 -0.18
CA LEU A 49 13.47 5.15 1.07
C LEU A 49 14.49 4.34 1.89
N LEU A 50 15.68 4.06 1.35
CA LEU A 50 16.76 3.35 2.03
C LEU A 50 17.64 4.34 2.81
N VAL A 51 17.11 4.88 3.91
CA VAL A 51 17.85 5.78 4.80
C VAL A 51 17.92 5.24 6.22
N ASP A 52 19.07 5.39 6.85
CA ASP A 52 19.24 5.14 8.28
C ASP A 52 18.64 6.31 9.07
N GLY A 53 17.38 6.20 9.47
CA GLY A 53 16.67 7.26 10.19
C GLY A 53 15.16 7.03 10.26
N SER A 54 14.44 7.97 10.90
CA SER A 54 13.01 7.81 11.18
C SER A 54 12.07 8.48 10.16
N ASN A 55 12.54 9.46 9.40
CA ASN A 55 11.73 10.19 8.43
C ASN A 55 12.47 10.36 7.11
N VAL A 56 11.80 10.02 6.02
CA VAL A 56 12.34 10.09 4.66
C VAL A 56 11.35 10.77 3.73
N GLY A 57 11.85 11.70 2.92
CA GLY A 57 11.08 12.30 1.85
C GLY A 57 11.05 11.36 0.65
N TYR A 58 9.85 11.06 0.14
CA TYR A 58 9.68 10.31 -1.10
C TYR A 58 9.15 11.23 -2.19
N VAL A 59 9.90 11.34 -3.29
CA VAL A 59 9.46 12.10 -4.47
C VAL A 59 8.93 11.13 -5.51
N LYS A 60 7.64 11.26 -5.79
CA LYS A 60 6.92 10.51 -6.82
C LYS A 60 7.63 10.64 -8.17
N SER A 61 8.02 9.53 -8.77
CA SER A 61 8.55 9.55 -10.14
C SER A 61 7.41 9.72 -11.16
N HIS A 62 7.72 10.35 -12.29
CA HIS A 62 6.90 10.30 -13.51
C HIS A 62 7.45 9.27 -14.50
N SER A 63 8.28 8.34 -14.02
CA SER A 63 8.91 7.31 -14.84
C SER A 63 7.86 6.42 -15.50
N THR A 64 8.09 6.12 -16.79
CA THR A 64 7.30 5.16 -17.57
C THR A 64 7.98 3.80 -17.67
N GLU A 65 8.96 3.53 -16.79
CA GLU A 65 9.68 2.26 -16.78
C GLU A 65 8.73 1.09 -16.52
N ARG A 66 8.76 0.12 -17.43
CA ARG A 66 7.93 -1.07 -17.37
C ARG A 66 8.21 -1.83 -16.07
N GLY A 67 7.15 -2.22 -15.38
CA GLY A 67 7.28 -2.97 -14.13
C GLY A 67 7.54 -2.11 -12.90
N GLN A 68 7.53 -0.77 -13.02
CA GLN A 68 7.59 0.11 -11.86
C GLN A 68 6.43 1.09 -11.85
N ALA A 69 6.03 1.47 -10.63
CA ALA A 69 5.06 2.51 -10.39
C ALA A 69 5.43 3.27 -9.11
N PRO A 70 5.12 4.57 -9.03
CA PRO A 70 5.33 5.30 -7.79
C PRO A 70 4.29 4.92 -6.74
N LEU A 71 4.60 5.15 -5.47
CA LEU A 71 3.62 5.06 -4.38
C LEU A 71 2.48 6.07 -4.55
N GLU A 72 1.29 5.71 -4.08
CA GLU A 72 0.11 6.57 -4.07
C GLU A 72 0.12 7.49 -2.83
N PRO A 73 0.11 8.82 -3.02
CA PRO A 73 0.39 9.77 -1.93
C PRO A 73 -0.69 9.88 -0.85
N ASN A 74 -1.92 9.42 -1.10
CA ASN A 74 -3.01 9.50 -0.14
C ASN A 74 -3.14 8.26 0.76
N HIS A 75 -2.28 7.26 0.58
CA HIS A 75 -2.17 6.16 1.53
C HIS A 75 -1.51 6.63 2.83
N THR A 76 -2.05 6.15 3.96
CA THR A 76 -1.61 6.54 5.30
C THR A 76 -0.45 5.67 5.79
N GLU A 77 -0.42 4.41 5.39
CA GLU A 77 0.63 3.45 5.76
C GLU A 77 1.05 2.59 4.57
N PHE A 78 2.29 2.11 4.60
CA PHE A 78 2.83 1.21 3.59
C PHE A 78 3.50 -0.01 4.21
N ILE A 79 3.31 -1.16 3.54
CA ILE A 79 4.05 -2.40 3.79
C ILE A 79 4.77 -2.77 2.50
N PHE A 80 6.09 -2.90 2.57
CA PHE A 80 6.91 -3.29 1.42
C PHE A 80 7.29 -4.76 1.49
N ILE A 81 6.94 -5.50 0.46
CA ILE A 81 7.26 -6.92 0.33
C ILE A 81 8.48 -7.06 -0.58
N ASN A 82 9.57 -7.59 -0.03
CA ASN A 82 10.78 -7.87 -0.78
C ASN A 82 10.87 -9.38 -1.04
N ASP A 83 10.74 -9.79 -2.31
CA ASP A 83 10.89 -11.16 -2.78
C ASP A 83 12.21 -11.41 -3.54
N GLY A 84 13.10 -10.40 -3.56
CA GLY A 84 14.38 -10.44 -4.26
C GLY A 84 14.29 -10.13 -5.76
N THR A 85 13.09 -9.97 -6.33
CA THR A 85 12.91 -9.62 -7.74
C THR A 85 12.98 -8.11 -7.97
N ARG A 86 13.14 -7.71 -9.23
CA ARG A 86 13.02 -6.32 -9.68
C ARG A 86 12.03 -6.25 -10.83
N ARG A 87 11.11 -5.29 -10.76
CA ARG A 87 10.11 -5.01 -11.81
C ARG A 87 9.13 -6.15 -12.10
N GLU A 88 9.00 -7.11 -11.19
CA GLU A 88 8.05 -8.23 -11.28
C GLU A 88 6.90 -7.99 -10.30
N TYR A 89 5.68 -7.86 -10.84
CA TYR A 89 4.49 -7.62 -10.02
C TYR A 89 4.01 -8.90 -9.33
N GLY A 90 3.39 -8.75 -8.17
CA GLY A 90 2.65 -9.82 -7.50
C GLY A 90 3.40 -10.53 -6.36
N GLY A 91 4.63 -10.11 -6.03
CA GLY A 91 5.36 -10.58 -4.85
C GLY A 91 4.57 -10.39 -3.55
N GLU A 92 3.68 -9.39 -3.49
CA GLU A 92 2.84 -9.10 -2.33
C GLU A 92 1.60 -10.00 -2.19
N ILE A 93 1.17 -10.69 -3.25
CA ILE A 93 -0.16 -11.34 -3.32
C ILE A 93 -0.34 -12.36 -2.19
N LYS A 94 0.65 -13.24 -2.01
CA LYS A 94 0.60 -14.29 -0.98
C LYS A 94 0.60 -13.69 0.43
N PHE A 95 1.39 -12.64 0.65
CA PHE A 95 1.44 -11.95 1.93
C PHE A 95 0.09 -11.29 2.24
N ARG A 96 -0.49 -10.55 1.27
CA ARG A 96 -1.78 -9.89 1.44
C ARG A 96 -2.88 -10.88 1.79
N ALA A 97 -2.99 -12.00 1.07
CA ALA A 97 -4.01 -13.02 1.34
C ALA A 97 -3.85 -13.62 2.76
N ASN A 98 -2.62 -13.84 3.21
CA ASN A 98 -2.36 -14.35 4.56
C ASN A 98 -2.68 -13.32 5.64
N LEU A 99 -2.35 -12.04 5.41
CA LEU A 99 -2.65 -10.95 6.33
C LEU A 99 -4.16 -10.75 6.47
N GLU A 100 -4.90 -10.70 5.35
CA GLU A 100 -6.36 -10.60 5.33
C GLU A 100 -7.02 -11.76 6.09
N ARG A 101 -6.53 -12.99 5.89
CA ARG A 101 -7.01 -14.17 6.62
C ARG A 101 -6.74 -14.07 8.12
N ALA A 102 -5.54 -13.67 8.53
CA ALA A 102 -5.19 -13.54 9.94
C ALA A 102 -6.04 -12.47 10.65
N ILE A 103 -6.24 -11.32 10.01
CA ILE A 103 -7.15 -10.28 10.51
C ILE A 103 -8.58 -10.83 10.62
N ALA A 104 -9.02 -11.61 9.64
CA ALA A 104 -10.35 -12.20 9.67
C ALA A 104 -10.55 -13.18 10.83
N GLU A 105 -9.55 -14.02 11.09
CA GLU A 105 -9.53 -14.96 12.21
C GLU A 105 -9.52 -14.24 13.56
N ASP A 106 -8.68 -13.22 13.74
CA ASP A 106 -8.54 -12.54 15.04
C ASP A 106 -9.73 -11.62 15.38
N PHE A 107 -10.28 -10.91 14.40
CA PHE A 107 -11.30 -9.88 14.64
C PHE A 107 -12.73 -10.33 14.31
N PHE A 108 -12.91 -11.40 13.52
CA PHE A 108 -14.22 -11.88 13.09
C PHE A 108 -14.46 -13.37 13.36
N ALA A 109 -13.59 -14.07 14.11
CA ALA A 109 -13.94 -15.40 14.61
C ALA A 109 -15.21 -15.35 15.48
N PRO A 110 -16.15 -16.30 15.30
CA PRO A 110 -17.26 -16.44 16.22
C PRO A 110 -16.71 -16.72 17.61
N GLN A 111 -17.04 -15.88 18.60
CA GLN A 111 -16.70 -16.17 19.98
C GLN A 111 -17.45 -17.45 20.40
N SER A 112 -16.68 -18.48 20.73
CA SER A 112 -17.16 -19.76 21.26
C SER A 112 -17.80 -19.60 22.63
#